data_AF-A0A496T438-F1
#
_entry.id   AF-A0A496T438-F1
#
_cell.length_a   1.000
_cell.length_b   1.000
_cell.length_c   1.000
_cell.angle_alpha   90.00
_cell.angle_beta   90.00
_cell.angle_gamma   90.00
#
_symmetry.space_group_name_H-M   'P 1'
#
loop_
_entity.id
_entity.type
_entity.pdbx_description
1 polymer ?
#
loop_
_entity_poly.entity_id
_entity_poly.type
_entity_poly.pdbx_seq_one_letter_code
_entity_poly.pdbx_strand_id
1 'polypeptide(L)'
;MANTVNILTESLAHEPKMPVLVGEVNYEGIMEGSREEIQRFLFWSCLLSGAAGHTYGANGLWQLNTREKPYGPSPHGTSWGDTPWEDAYQLPGSGQLGLAKRLLEQYPWWQFEVHPEGVEPHHTEENRMLPYAAGIPGRVRVVFIPVEVVWPLWRGEVAIKVEAGLQYHGFYFNPKTGKEYDLGTVTGDAKGEYLLPRPPIFQDWVVVLER
;
A
#
# COMPACT_ATOMS: atom_id res chain seq x y z
N MET A 1 -12.37 -1.57 -4.69
CA MET A 1 -11.21 -1.10 -3.89
C MET A 1 -11.54 0.15 -3.08
N ALA A 2 -12.14 1.20 -3.68
CA ALA A 2 -12.46 2.45 -2.98
C ALA A 2 -13.23 2.25 -1.66
N ASN A 3 -14.12 1.26 -1.60
CA ASN A 3 -14.93 1.01 -0.41
C ASN A 3 -14.12 0.59 0.83
N THR A 4 -13.00 -0.14 0.68
CA THR A 4 -12.21 -0.59 1.84
C THR A 4 -11.59 0.59 2.59
N VAL A 5 -11.01 1.55 1.87
CA VAL A 5 -10.41 2.75 2.46
C VAL A 5 -11.50 3.66 3.06
N ASN A 6 -12.67 3.74 2.43
CA ASN A 6 -13.82 4.49 2.98
C ASN A 6 -14.26 3.90 4.32
N ILE A 7 -14.55 2.58 4.37
CA ILE A 7 -14.96 1.89 5.60
C ILE A 7 -13.89 2.03 6.70
N LEU A 8 -12.60 1.93 6.34
CA LEU A 8 -11.52 2.16 7.29
C LEU A 8 -11.56 3.58 7.87
N THR A 9 -11.68 4.59 7.02
CA THR A 9 -11.70 6.00 7.44
C THR A 9 -12.93 6.30 8.31
N GLU A 10 -14.09 5.78 7.94
CA GLU A 10 -15.32 5.87 8.74
C GLU A 10 -15.16 5.18 10.10
N SER A 11 -14.57 3.99 10.13
CA SER A 11 -14.34 3.24 11.37
C SER A 11 -13.37 3.95 12.31
N LEU A 12 -12.33 4.60 11.78
CA LEU A 12 -11.34 5.38 12.55
C LEU A 12 -11.94 6.67 13.12
N ALA A 13 -13.05 7.18 12.54
CA ALA A 13 -13.74 8.38 13.01
C ALA A 13 -14.70 8.10 14.18
N HIS A 14 -14.95 6.84 14.54
CA HIS A 14 -15.82 6.49 15.66
C HIS A 14 -15.20 6.82 17.03
N GLU A 15 -16.07 7.19 17.98
CA GLU A 15 -15.72 7.42 19.38
C GLU A 15 -16.34 6.34 20.30
N PRO A 16 -15.60 5.81 21.29
CA PRO A 16 -14.22 6.13 21.61
C PRO A 16 -13.25 5.63 20.53
N LYS A 17 -12.16 6.38 20.29
CA LYS A 17 -11.11 5.96 19.36
C LYS A 17 -10.57 4.58 19.70
N MET A 18 -10.64 3.68 18.73
CA MET A 18 -10.14 2.30 18.83
C MET A 18 -9.29 1.95 17.61
N PRO A 19 -8.29 1.06 17.75
CA PRO A 19 -7.55 0.53 16.60
C PRO A 19 -8.49 -0.18 15.61
N VAL A 20 -8.32 0.08 14.31
CA VAL A 20 -9.08 -0.59 13.24
C VAL A 20 -8.15 -1.53 12.47
N LEU A 21 -8.47 -2.81 12.46
CA LEU A 21 -7.78 -3.83 11.68
C LEU A 21 -8.52 -4.06 10.36
N VAL A 22 -7.81 -4.07 9.24
CA VAL A 22 -8.38 -4.56 7.98
C VAL A 22 -8.38 -6.08 8.01
N GLY A 23 -9.52 -6.64 8.43
CA GLY A 23 -9.69 -8.09 8.62
C GLY A 23 -9.92 -8.88 7.33
N GLU A 24 -10.50 -8.25 6.31
CA GLU A 24 -10.76 -8.89 5.03
C GLU A 24 -10.75 -7.86 3.91
N VAL A 25 -10.17 -8.26 2.78
CA VAL A 25 -10.25 -7.56 1.50
C VAL A 25 -10.50 -8.59 0.39
N ASN A 26 -10.72 -8.14 -0.83
CA ASN A 26 -10.77 -9.04 -1.99
C ASN A 26 -9.48 -9.87 -2.07
N TYR A 27 -9.62 -11.18 -1.96
CA TYR A 27 -8.51 -12.11 -1.93
C TYR A 27 -7.73 -12.16 -3.25
N GLU A 28 -6.45 -12.55 -3.16
CA GLU A 28 -5.60 -12.71 -4.33
C GLU A 28 -6.18 -13.75 -5.30
N GLY A 29 -6.40 -13.35 -6.56
CA GLY A 29 -6.94 -14.23 -7.59
C GLY A 29 -8.46 -14.45 -7.55
N ILE A 30 -9.19 -13.80 -6.63
CA ILE A 30 -10.65 -13.93 -6.58
C ILE A 30 -11.29 -13.33 -7.85
N MET A 31 -12.25 -14.04 -8.44
CA MET A 31 -12.92 -13.65 -9.69
C MET A 31 -11.95 -13.35 -10.85
N GLU A 32 -10.86 -14.12 -10.96
CA GLU A 32 -9.78 -13.94 -11.95
C GLU A 32 -9.06 -12.58 -11.90
N GLY A 33 -9.30 -11.79 -10.86
CA GLY A 33 -8.70 -10.47 -10.67
C GLY A 33 -7.94 -10.38 -9.35
N SER A 34 -7.84 -9.16 -8.81
CA SER A 34 -7.34 -8.93 -7.45
C SER A 34 -5.94 -9.50 -7.21
N ARG A 35 -5.06 -9.50 -8.23
CA ARG A 35 -3.75 -10.16 -8.12
C ARG A 35 -2.83 -9.34 -7.20
N GLU A 36 -1.56 -9.67 -7.16
CA GLU A 36 -0.62 -9.12 -6.17
C GLU A 36 -0.58 -7.58 -6.17
N GLU A 37 -0.79 -6.91 -7.30
CA GLU A 37 -0.86 -5.45 -7.39
C GLU A 37 -1.99 -4.85 -6.56
N ILE A 38 -3.14 -5.53 -6.51
CA ILE A 38 -4.27 -5.09 -5.71
C ILE A 38 -4.00 -5.33 -4.23
N GLN A 39 -3.34 -6.43 -3.89
CA GLN A 39 -2.96 -6.72 -2.49
C GLN A 39 -1.97 -5.69 -1.96
N ARG A 40 -0.97 -5.30 -2.78
CA ARG A 40 -0.03 -4.22 -2.44
C ARG A 40 -0.75 -2.89 -2.26
N PHE A 41 -1.64 -2.54 -3.20
CA PHE A 41 -2.43 -1.32 -3.10
C PHE A 41 -3.22 -1.26 -1.80
N LEU A 42 -3.99 -2.31 -1.48
CA LEU A 42 -4.84 -2.35 -0.29
C LEU A 42 -4.05 -2.29 1.01
N PHE A 43 -2.91 -2.98 1.07
CA PHE A 43 -2.03 -2.89 2.23
C PHE A 43 -1.52 -1.47 2.43
N TRP A 44 -0.86 -0.90 1.42
CA TRP A 44 -0.25 0.42 1.56
C TRP A 44 -1.28 1.52 1.77
N SER A 45 -2.37 1.51 1.01
CA SER A 45 -3.44 2.50 1.15
C SER A 45 -4.06 2.45 2.55
N CYS A 46 -4.28 1.25 3.11
CA CYS A 46 -4.90 1.12 4.43
C CYS A 46 -3.92 1.47 5.57
N LEU A 47 -2.69 0.96 5.53
CA LEU A 47 -1.68 1.26 6.56
C LEU A 47 -1.35 2.76 6.60
N LEU A 48 -1.16 3.38 5.44
CA LEU A 48 -0.90 4.82 5.34
C LEU A 48 -2.17 5.68 5.55
N SER A 49 -3.35 5.05 5.68
CA SER A 49 -4.58 5.70 6.13
C SER A 49 -4.88 5.46 7.62
N GLY A 50 -3.96 4.86 8.37
CA GLY A 50 -4.08 4.69 9.83
C GLY A 50 -4.63 3.34 10.29
N ALA A 51 -4.69 2.33 9.42
CA ALA A 51 -5.03 0.98 9.87
C ALA A 51 -4.00 0.47 10.90
N ALA A 52 -4.48 -0.19 11.94
CA ALA A 52 -3.64 -0.82 12.96
C ALA A 52 -3.07 -2.18 12.50
N GLY A 53 -3.41 -2.62 11.30
CA GLY A 53 -2.92 -3.86 10.70
C GLY A 53 -3.70 -4.25 9.46
N HIS A 54 -3.28 -5.34 8.83
CA HIS A 54 -3.88 -5.86 7.60
C HIS A 54 -3.82 -7.38 7.58
N THR A 55 -4.88 -8.00 7.05
CA THR A 55 -4.95 -9.45 6.82
C THR A 55 -4.90 -9.72 5.33
N TYR A 56 -3.99 -10.61 4.93
CA TYR A 56 -3.91 -11.11 3.56
C TYR A 56 -4.77 -12.37 3.39
N GLY A 57 -5.35 -12.56 2.21
CA GLY A 57 -5.96 -13.82 1.81
C GLY A 57 -5.87 -14.06 0.31
N ALA A 58 -5.98 -15.32 -0.09
CA ALA A 58 -5.96 -15.76 -1.48
C ALA A 58 -7.12 -16.71 -1.79
N ASN A 59 -7.61 -16.66 -3.03
CA ASN A 59 -8.58 -17.62 -3.53
C ASN A 59 -7.96 -19.02 -3.53
N GLY A 60 -8.67 -20.00 -2.98
CA GLY A 60 -8.14 -21.34 -2.74
C GLY A 60 -7.57 -21.58 -1.34
N LEU A 61 -7.02 -20.56 -0.66
CA LEU A 61 -6.57 -20.71 0.73
C LEU A 61 -7.76 -20.76 1.71
N TRP A 62 -8.68 -19.80 1.61
CA TRP A 62 -9.81 -19.73 2.55
C TRP A 62 -10.79 -20.92 2.39
N GLN A 63 -10.81 -21.54 1.21
CA GLN A 63 -11.63 -22.72 0.91
C GLN A 63 -10.92 -24.04 1.20
N LEU A 64 -9.59 -24.02 1.36
CA LEU A 64 -8.73 -25.21 1.40
C LEU A 64 -8.99 -26.18 0.23
N ASN A 65 -9.14 -25.63 -0.98
CA ASN A 65 -9.34 -26.41 -2.21
C ASN A 65 -8.18 -27.37 -2.43
N THR A 66 -8.39 -28.67 -2.53
CA THR A 66 -7.33 -29.57 -3.06
C THR A 66 -7.60 -29.83 -4.54
N ARG A 67 -6.59 -30.28 -5.29
CA ARG A 67 -6.78 -30.68 -6.71
C ARG A 67 -7.81 -31.80 -6.85
N GLU A 68 -7.82 -32.73 -5.91
CA GLU A 68 -8.68 -33.90 -5.92
C GLU A 68 -10.08 -33.61 -5.38
N LYS A 69 -10.20 -32.59 -4.52
CA LYS A 69 -11.43 -32.17 -3.87
C LYS A 69 -11.53 -30.64 -3.89
N PRO A 70 -12.00 -30.05 -5.00
CA PRO A 70 -12.32 -28.64 -5.04
C PRO A 70 -13.49 -28.35 -4.11
N TYR A 71 -13.48 -27.17 -3.50
CA TYR A 71 -14.61 -26.67 -2.74
C TYR A 71 -15.75 -26.40 -3.71
N GLY A 72 -16.92 -26.93 -3.33
CA GLY A 72 -18.12 -26.87 -4.16
C GLY A 72 -18.73 -25.47 -4.23
N PRO A 73 -19.95 -25.37 -4.79
CA PRO A 73 -20.66 -24.10 -4.84
C PRO A 73 -20.86 -23.51 -3.44
N SER A 74 -20.65 -22.19 -3.33
CA SER A 74 -21.03 -21.40 -2.15
C SER A 74 -22.55 -21.31 -2.02
N PRO A 75 -23.12 -20.75 -0.93
CA PRO A 75 -24.58 -20.71 -0.71
C PRO A 75 -25.40 -20.09 -1.86
N HIS A 76 -24.77 -19.29 -2.72
CA HIS A 76 -25.37 -18.69 -3.92
C HIS A 76 -25.36 -19.62 -5.16
N GLY A 77 -24.89 -20.85 -5.03
CA GLY A 77 -24.91 -21.88 -6.09
C GLY A 77 -23.71 -21.89 -7.03
N THR A 78 -22.74 -20.97 -6.86
CA THR A 78 -21.55 -20.87 -7.72
C THR A 78 -20.27 -21.01 -6.89
N SER A 79 -19.18 -21.54 -7.45
CA SER A 79 -17.87 -21.53 -6.79
C SER A 79 -17.19 -20.16 -6.99
N TRP A 80 -16.40 -19.72 -6.01
CA TRP A 80 -15.56 -18.52 -6.11
C TRP A 80 -14.25 -18.75 -6.89
N GLY A 81 -13.98 -20.01 -7.25
CA GLY A 81 -12.82 -20.44 -8.02
C GLY A 81 -12.45 -21.87 -7.70
N ASP A 82 -11.55 -22.42 -8.50
CA ASP A 82 -11.05 -23.80 -8.39
C ASP A 82 -9.54 -23.85 -8.10
N THR A 83 -8.89 -22.70 -7.89
CA THR A 83 -7.47 -22.63 -7.53
C THR A 83 -7.21 -23.51 -6.30
N PRO A 84 -6.34 -24.54 -6.42
CA PRO A 84 -5.97 -25.37 -5.29
C PRO A 84 -5.15 -24.60 -4.26
N TRP A 85 -5.28 -24.92 -2.98
CA TRP A 85 -4.54 -24.28 -1.90
C TRP A 85 -3.04 -24.48 -2.07
N GLU A 86 -2.61 -25.61 -2.67
CA GLU A 86 -1.20 -25.91 -2.92
C GLU A 86 -0.58 -24.99 -3.99
N ASP A 87 -1.41 -24.35 -4.83
CA ASP A 87 -0.98 -23.27 -5.71
C ASP A 87 -1.16 -21.91 -5.01
N ALA A 88 -2.30 -21.73 -4.32
CA ALA A 88 -2.66 -20.46 -3.69
C ALA A 88 -1.67 -20.01 -2.59
N TYR A 89 -1.09 -20.92 -1.80
CA TYR A 89 -0.11 -20.55 -0.77
C TYR A 89 1.20 -20.00 -1.33
N GLN A 90 1.46 -20.24 -2.62
CA GLN A 90 2.65 -19.79 -3.33
C GLN A 90 2.42 -18.49 -4.11
N LEU A 91 1.20 -17.93 -4.05
CA LEU A 91 0.91 -16.67 -4.73
C LEU A 91 1.77 -15.54 -4.17
N PRO A 92 2.25 -14.64 -5.04
CA PRO A 92 3.29 -13.68 -4.70
C PRO A 92 2.83 -12.60 -3.71
N GLY A 93 1.54 -12.29 -3.62
CA GLY A 93 1.03 -11.19 -2.79
C GLY A 93 1.43 -11.32 -1.31
N SER A 94 1.34 -12.52 -0.72
CA SER A 94 1.73 -12.74 0.68
C SER A 94 3.20 -12.37 0.95
N GLY A 95 4.11 -12.78 0.06
CA GLY A 95 5.53 -12.48 0.16
C GLY A 95 5.82 -10.99 0.02
N GLN A 96 5.15 -10.32 -0.92
CA GLN A 96 5.29 -8.88 -1.15
C GLN A 96 4.77 -8.05 0.03
N LEU A 97 3.68 -8.47 0.65
CA LEU A 97 3.13 -7.86 1.86
C LEU A 97 4.07 -8.09 3.06
N GLY A 98 4.74 -9.23 3.11
CA GLY A 98 5.83 -9.50 4.06
C GLY A 98 7.00 -8.53 3.91
N LEU A 99 7.37 -8.14 2.69
CA LEU A 99 8.40 -7.12 2.44
C LEU A 99 7.94 -5.73 2.91
N ALA A 100 6.69 -5.37 2.63
CA ALA A 100 6.09 -4.12 3.09
C ALA A 100 6.08 -4.02 4.63
N LYS A 101 5.68 -5.09 5.33
CA LYS A 101 5.76 -5.20 6.79
C LYS A 101 7.19 -4.98 7.29
N ARG A 102 8.18 -5.68 6.70
CA ARG A 102 9.59 -5.55 7.10
C ARG A 102 10.11 -4.12 6.94
N LEU A 103 9.67 -3.40 5.90
CA LEU A 103 10.03 -1.98 5.73
C LEU A 103 9.44 -1.13 6.86
N LEU A 104 8.14 -1.25 7.14
CA LEU A 104 7.47 -0.48 8.20
C LEU A 104 8.04 -0.76 9.59
N GLU A 105 8.45 -2.00 9.87
CA GLU A 105 9.06 -2.39 11.15
C GLU A 105 10.44 -1.80 11.43
N GLN A 106 11.08 -1.16 10.45
CA GLN A 106 12.30 -0.39 10.67
C GLN A 106 12.02 0.91 11.45
N TYR A 107 10.76 1.34 11.51
CA TYR A 107 10.31 2.57 12.15
C TYR A 107 9.31 2.28 13.26
N PRO A 108 9.11 3.21 14.21
CA PRO A 108 8.03 3.10 15.19
C PRO A 108 6.67 3.42 14.53
N TRP A 109 6.24 2.58 13.58
CA TRP A 109 5.10 2.82 12.69
C TRP A 109 3.77 3.01 13.42
N TRP A 110 3.65 2.52 14.66
CA TRP A 110 2.49 2.78 15.53
C TRP A 110 2.35 4.25 15.95
N GLN A 111 3.36 5.10 15.67
CA GLN A 111 3.32 6.55 15.86
C GLN A 111 3.05 7.30 14.54
N PHE A 112 2.80 6.60 13.42
CA PHE A 112 2.58 7.28 12.15
C PHE A 112 1.30 8.12 12.20
N GLU A 113 1.44 9.36 11.77
CA GLU A 113 0.37 10.29 11.49
C GLU A 113 0.06 10.27 9.99
N VAL A 114 -1.22 10.28 9.64
CA VAL A 114 -1.70 10.32 8.24
C VAL A 114 -1.50 11.74 7.70
N HIS A 115 -0.82 11.87 6.57
CA HIS A 115 -0.45 13.16 5.95
C HIS A 115 -0.69 13.13 4.44
N PRO A 116 -1.93 13.05 3.94
CA PRO A 116 -2.20 13.03 2.50
C PRO A 116 -1.57 14.24 1.80
N GLU A 117 -1.56 15.42 2.43
CA GLU A 117 -0.93 16.64 1.94
C GLU A 117 0.61 16.55 1.81
N GLY A 118 1.21 15.48 2.35
CA GLY A 118 2.63 15.20 2.26
C GLY A 118 3.11 14.85 0.85
N VAL A 119 2.19 14.63 -0.10
CA VAL A 119 2.46 14.34 -1.51
C VAL A 119 1.42 15.04 -2.41
N GLU A 120 1.82 15.46 -3.61
CA GLU A 120 0.92 16.03 -4.61
C GLU A 120 1.19 15.35 -5.97
N PRO A 121 0.16 14.83 -6.68
CA PRO A 121 -1.22 14.65 -6.19
C PRO A 121 -1.29 13.67 -5.02
N HIS A 122 -2.40 13.71 -4.27
CA HIS A 122 -2.72 12.76 -3.21
C HIS A 122 -4.16 12.25 -3.35
N HIS A 123 -4.47 11.14 -2.68
CA HIS A 123 -5.80 10.54 -2.70
C HIS A 123 -6.89 11.47 -2.16
N THR A 124 -8.06 11.39 -2.78
CA THR A 124 -9.30 12.00 -2.30
C THR A 124 -10.38 10.93 -2.15
N GLU A 125 -11.55 11.29 -1.66
CA GLU A 125 -12.68 10.37 -1.61
C GLU A 125 -13.15 9.98 -3.03
N GLU A 126 -13.08 10.92 -3.97
CA GLU A 126 -13.45 10.75 -5.37
C GLU A 126 -12.40 9.93 -6.15
N ASN A 127 -11.13 10.03 -5.77
CA ASN A 127 -10.05 9.30 -6.42
C ASN A 127 -9.08 8.66 -5.42
N ARG A 128 -9.35 7.40 -5.10
CA ARG A 128 -8.52 6.55 -4.24
C ARG A 128 -7.27 6.01 -4.93
N MET A 129 -7.11 6.18 -6.25
CA MET A 129 -5.95 5.64 -6.99
C MET A 129 -4.78 6.63 -7.06
N LEU A 130 -4.80 7.69 -6.26
CA LEU A 130 -3.69 8.64 -6.11
C LEU A 130 -2.83 8.28 -4.90
N PRO A 131 -1.66 8.92 -4.73
CA PRO A 131 -0.70 8.60 -3.67
C PRO A 131 -1.24 8.74 -2.24
N TYR A 132 -0.67 7.95 -1.34
CA TYR A 132 -0.94 7.94 0.09
C TYR A 132 0.34 8.26 0.86
N ALA A 133 0.24 9.03 1.93
CA ALA A 133 1.40 9.44 2.71
C ALA A 133 1.09 9.44 4.21
N ALA A 134 2.02 8.88 4.99
CA ALA A 134 2.02 8.91 6.44
C ALA A 134 3.45 8.89 6.98
N GLY A 135 3.64 9.20 8.25
CA GLY A 135 4.97 9.19 8.85
C GLY A 135 5.01 9.85 10.21
N ILE A 136 6.21 10.15 10.68
CA ILE A 136 6.46 10.86 11.94
C ILE A 136 7.16 12.17 11.56
N PRO A 137 6.54 13.34 11.78
CA PRO A 137 7.10 14.63 11.41
C PRO A 137 8.55 14.79 11.86
N GLY A 138 9.42 15.21 10.94
CA GLY A 138 10.84 15.42 11.23
C GLY A 138 11.68 14.15 11.41
N ARG A 139 11.12 12.94 11.23
CA ARG A 139 11.84 11.66 11.36
C ARG A 139 11.72 10.77 10.12
N VAL A 140 10.50 10.41 9.73
CA VAL A 140 10.27 9.50 8.61
C VAL A 140 8.99 9.87 7.88
N ARG A 141 8.99 9.76 6.55
CA ARG A 141 7.81 9.83 5.69
C ARG A 141 7.79 8.66 4.75
N VAL A 142 6.65 7.98 4.66
CA VAL A 142 6.42 6.88 3.73
C VAL A 142 5.29 7.28 2.79
N VAL A 143 5.57 7.24 1.49
CA VAL A 143 4.63 7.60 0.43
C VAL A 143 4.44 6.39 -0.50
N PHE A 144 3.21 5.91 -0.63
CA PHE A 144 2.88 4.90 -1.63
C PHE A 144 2.35 5.57 -2.89
N ILE A 145 2.91 5.20 -4.04
CA ILE A 145 2.56 5.69 -5.37
C ILE A 145 1.94 4.52 -6.15
N PRO A 146 0.61 4.52 -6.35
CA PRO A 146 -0.07 3.53 -7.17
C PRO A 146 0.41 3.54 -8.62
N VAL A 147 0.25 2.40 -9.32
CA VAL A 147 0.69 2.26 -10.72
C VAL A 147 -0.02 3.24 -11.66
N GLU A 148 -1.25 3.66 -11.32
CA GLU A 148 -2.04 4.65 -12.04
C GLU A 148 -1.34 6.03 -12.12
N VAL A 149 -0.47 6.32 -11.15
CA VAL A 149 0.26 7.59 -11.02
C VAL A 149 1.66 7.52 -11.64
N VAL A 150 2.07 6.37 -12.17
CA VAL A 150 3.42 6.17 -12.69
C VAL A 150 3.74 7.09 -13.89
N TRP A 151 2.74 7.41 -14.71
CA TRP A 151 2.90 8.33 -15.84
C TRP A 151 3.08 9.79 -15.39
N PRO A 152 2.21 10.35 -14.53
CA PRO A 152 2.49 11.62 -13.85
C PRO A 152 3.87 11.66 -13.19
N LEU A 153 4.24 10.61 -12.44
CA LEU A 153 5.55 10.49 -11.81
C LEU A 153 6.68 10.58 -12.83
N TRP A 154 6.59 9.84 -13.93
CA TRP A 154 7.60 9.85 -15.00
C TRP A 154 7.71 11.22 -15.71
N ARG A 155 6.60 11.96 -15.81
CA ARG A 155 6.55 13.33 -16.34
C ARG A 155 7.09 14.38 -15.35
N GLY A 156 7.40 14.00 -14.11
CA GLY A 156 7.87 14.93 -13.07
C GLY A 156 6.74 15.75 -12.45
N GLU A 157 5.53 15.18 -12.38
CA GLU A 157 4.32 15.85 -11.87
C GLU A 157 3.99 15.43 -10.44
N VAL A 158 4.86 14.65 -9.78
CA VAL A 158 4.65 14.19 -8.40
C VAL A 158 5.69 14.82 -7.49
N ALA A 159 5.23 15.55 -6.47
CA ALA A 159 6.06 16.22 -5.49
C ALA A 159 5.78 15.67 -4.09
N ILE A 160 6.82 15.55 -3.27
CA ILE A 160 6.69 15.30 -1.82
C ILE A 160 6.99 16.60 -1.09
N LYS A 161 6.19 16.93 -0.06
CA LYS A 161 6.48 18.05 0.84
C LYS A 161 7.64 17.71 1.77
N VAL A 162 8.54 18.65 1.99
CA VAL A 162 9.67 18.52 2.91
C VAL A 162 9.62 19.68 3.89
N GLU A 163 9.67 19.40 5.20
CA GLU A 163 9.61 20.45 6.21
C GLU A 163 10.79 21.43 6.08
N ALA A 164 10.50 22.72 6.28
CA ALA A 164 11.47 23.79 6.10
C ALA A 164 12.72 23.59 6.97
N GLY A 165 13.90 23.68 6.35
CA GLY A 165 15.19 23.54 7.02
C GLY A 165 15.59 22.11 7.38
N LEU A 166 14.76 21.10 7.04
CA LEU A 166 15.12 19.70 7.21
C LEU A 166 15.74 19.11 5.94
N GLN A 167 16.57 18.11 6.18
CA GLN A 167 17.21 17.28 5.17
C GLN A 167 16.95 15.82 5.53
N TYR A 168 16.54 15.04 4.54
CA TYR A 168 16.28 13.61 4.66
C TYR A 168 17.24 12.83 3.77
N HIS A 169 17.48 11.57 4.11
CA HIS A 169 17.89 10.56 3.16
C HIS A 169 16.63 9.98 2.50
N GLY A 170 16.62 9.84 1.17
CA GLY A 170 15.46 9.34 0.44
C GLY A 170 15.78 8.08 -0.36
N PHE A 171 14.83 7.17 -0.51
CA PHE A 171 14.94 6.05 -1.45
C PHE A 171 13.58 5.64 -2.01
N TYR A 172 13.59 5.08 -3.22
CA TYR A 172 12.50 4.27 -3.75
C TYR A 172 12.64 2.83 -3.24
N PHE A 173 11.56 2.25 -2.76
CA PHE A 173 11.43 0.84 -2.44
C PHE A 173 10.52 0.15 -3.45
N ASN A 174 11.03 -0.90 -4.09
CA ASN A 174 10.24 -1.72 -5.00
C ASN A 174 9.38 -2.70 -4.19
N PRO A 175 8.05 -2.52 -4.13
CA PRO A 175 7.22 -3.30 -3.23
C PRO A 175 7.02 -4.76 -3.70
N LYS A 176 7.47 -5.10 -4.91
CA LYS A 176 7.48 -6.48 -5.43
C LYS A 176 8.71 -7.27 -5.02
N THR A 177 9.86 -6.61 -4.84
CA THR A 177 11.16 -7.27 -4.68
C THR A 177 11.90 -6.88 -3.40
N GLY A 178 11.50 -5.78 -2.76
CA GLY A 178 12.19 -5.22 -1.59
C GLY A 178 13.45 -4.46 -1.94
N LYS A 179 13.76 -4.28 -3.23
CA LYS A 179 14.94 -3.56 -3.69
C LYS A 179 14.78 -2.06 -3.47
N GLU A 180 15.81 -1.46 -2.88
CA GLU A 180 15.91 -0.01 -2.69
C GLU A 180 16.72 0.64 -3.81
N TYR A 181 16.33 1.86 -4.17
CA TYR A 181 17.01 2.71 -5.13
C TYR A 181 17.20 4.08 -4.48
N ASP A 182 18.45 4.37 -4.16
CA ASP A 182 18.86 5.57 -3.45
C ASP A 182 18.50 6.85 -4.22
N LEU A 183 17.86 7.80 -3.54
CA LEU A 183 17.62 9.18 -3.99
C LEU A 183 18.63 10.16 -3.40
N GLY A 184 19.46 9.69 -2.48
CA GLY A 184 20.45 10.46 -1.74
C GLY A 184 19.78 11.46 -0.82
N THR A 185 20.37 12.65 -0.78
CA THR A 185 19.91 13.73 0.07
C THR A 185 18.71 14.44 -0.54
N VAL A 186 17.59 14.46 0.20
CA VAL A 186 16.34 15.11 -0.16
C VAL A 186 16.16 16.38 0.67
N THR A 187 16.03 17.51 0.00
CA THR A 187 15.70 18.82 0.57
C THR A 187 14.59 19.47 -0.24
N GLY A 188 13.66 20.14 0.42
CA GLY A 188 12.63 20.92 -0.27
C GLY A 188 13.21 22.13 -1.01
N ASP A 189 12.59 22.49 -2.12
CA ASP A 189 12.84 23.72 -2.85
C ASP A 189 12.30 24.96 -2.10
N ALA A 190 12.22 26.11 -2.77
CA ALA A 190 11.70 27.34 -2.18
C ALA A 190 10.24 27.24 -1.69
N LYS A 191 9.48 26.24 -2.15
CA LYS A 191 8.10 25.95 -1.74
C LYS A 191 8.03 24.79 -0.73
N GLY A 192 9.17 24.24 -0.31
CA GLY A 192 9.23 23.04 0.51
C GLY A 192 8.81 21.79 -0.27
N GLU A 193 9.00 21.77 -1.59
CA GLU A 193 8.65 20.64 -2.45
C GLU A 193 9.91 19.94 -2.96
N TYR A 194 9.87 18.62 -3.02
CA TYR A 194 10.85 17.81 -3.72
C TYR A 194 10.15 17.06 -4.86
N LEU A 195 10.47 17.41 -6.10
CA LEU A 195 9.99 16.68 -7.28
C LEU A 195 10.66 15.32 -7.33
N LEU A 196 9.85 14.27 -7.32
CA LEU A 196 10.36 12.91 -7.37
C LEU A 196 11.03 12.63 -8.73
N PRO A 197 12.25 12.09 -8.75
CA PRO A 197 12.90 11.72 -9.99
C PRO A 197 12.23 10.50 -10.61
N ARG A 198 12.46 10.28 -11.90
CA ARG A 198 11.85 9.16 -12.63
C ARG A 198 12.21 7.82 -11.99
N PRO A 199 11.22 6.94 -11.75
CA PRO A 199 11.51 5.60 -11.26
C PRO A 199 12.20 4.77 -12.34
N PRO A 200 12.95 3.73 -11.95
CA PRO A 200 13.68 2.89 -12.89
C PRO A 200 12.77 1.95 -13.71
N ILE A 201 11.53 1.70 -13.24
CA ILE A 201 10.58 0.76 -13.84
C ILE A 201 9.16 1.34 -13.72
N PHE A 202 8.35 1.16 -14.77
CA PHE A 202 6.92 1.49 -14.75
C PHE A 202 6.14 0.46 -13.92
N GLN A 203 5.89 0.79 -12.65
CA GLN A 203 5.11 0.01 -11.69
C GLN A 203 4.73 0.91 -10.50
N ASP A 204 4.06 0.35 -9.48
CA ASP A 204 3.88 0.98 -8.19
C ASP A 204 5.19 1.06 -7.39
N TRP A 205 5.29 2.08 -6.54
CA TRP A 205 6.48 2.40 -5.76
C TRP A 205 6.11 2.84 -4.35
N VAL A 206 7.03 2.60 -3.42
CA VAL A 206 7.02 3.27 -2.11
C VAL A 206 8.23 4.20 -2.08
N VAL A 207 8.07 5.42 -1.62
CA VAL A 207 9.15 6.35 -1.34
C VAL A 207 9.28 6.49 0.16
N VAL A 208 10.49 6.42 0.68
CA VAL A 208 10.77 6.70 2.08
C VAL A 208 11.74 7.88 2.16
N LEU A 209 11.43 8.84 3.02
CA LEU A 209 12.33 9.90 3.47
C LEU A 209 12.62 9.68 4.96
N GLU A 210 13.87 9.53 5.36
CA GLU A 210 14.26 9.20 6.74
C GLU A 210 15.45 10.04 7.24
N ARG A 211 15.64 10.08 8.57
CA ARG A 211 16.69 10.83 9.27
C ARG A 211 17.30 10.03 10.42
#